data_AF-A0A1G1JDD0-F1
#
_entry.id   AF-A0A1G1JDD0-F1
#
_cell.length_a   1.000
_cell.length_b   1.000
_cell.length_c   1.000
_cell.angle_alpha   90.00
_cell.angle_beta   90.00
_cell.angle_gamma   90.00
#
_symmetry.space_group_name_H-M   'P 1'
#
loop_
_entity.id
_entity.type
_entity.pdbx_description
1 polymer ?
#
loop_
_entity_poly.entity_id
_entity_poly.type
_entity_poly.pdbx_seq_one_letter_code
_entity_poly.pdbx_strand_id
1 'polypeptide(L)'
;MQPLLAASLSLLPGMGHLAVGKRGKAAALFVVDIGIVCSIILLRSAVGQLLTCFAYLMVMVPAVIETYMLSQGRASSFNDSKAYIVAMLLAGGFLALPLLWQSSVFSRRAKIAWSVVIPALAVLYFSFLGVYGIQLFNYARVRLN
;
A
#
# COMPACT_ATOMS: atom_id res chain seq x y z
N MET A 1 -6.03 24.47 12.95
CA MET A 1 -6.80 24.08 11.75
C MET A 1 -8.05 23.35 12.18
N GLN A 2 -9.18 23.53 11.50
CA GLN A 2 -10.38 22.75 11.81
C GLN A 2 -10.11 21.26 11.49
N PRO A 3 -10.33 20.34 12.44
CA PRO A 3 -10.00 18.92 12.28
C PRO A 3 -10.79 18.26 11.13
N LEU A 4 -12.00 18.76 10.89
CA LEU A 4 -12.83 18.37 9.75
C LEU A 4 -12.22 18.77 8.40
N LEU A 5 -11.58 19.94 8.33
CA LEU A 5 -10.91 20.39 7.11
C LEU A 5 -9.66 19.52 6.82
N ALA A 6 -8.90 19.15 7.86
CA ALA A 6 -7.76 18.25 7.71
C ALA A 6 -8.18 16.82 7.30
N ALA A 7 -9.31 16.34 7.85
CA ALA A 7 -9.88 15.04 7.46
C ALA A 7 -10.44 15.05 6.04
N SER A 8 -11.13 16.12 5.63
CA SER A 8 -11.64 16.26 4.26
C SER A 8 -10.51 16.40 3.25
N LEU A 9 -9.45 17.13 3.58
CA LEU A 9 -8.21 17.16 2.79
C LEU A 9 -7.48 15.81 2.77
N SER A 10 -7.75 14.90 3.70
CA SER A 10 -7.17 13.55 3.69
C SER A 10 -7.86 12.58 2.74
N LEU A 11 -9.05 12.94 2.22
CA LEU A 11 -9.62 12.25 1.05
C LEU A 11 -8.73 12.44 -0.18
N LEU A 12 -7.99 13.55 -0.25
CA LEU A 12 -6.91 13.72 -1.20
C LEU A 12 -5.61 13.11 -0.59
N PRO A 13 -5.07 12.07 -1.20
CA PRO A 13 -3.99 11.27 -0.62
C PRO A 13 -2.78 12.13 -0.31
N GLY A 14 -2.34 12.07 0.95
CA GLY A 14 -1.19 12.82 1.44
C GLY A 14 -1.44 14.31 1.72
N MET A 15 -2.52 14.93 1.24
CA MET A 15 -2.76 16.36 1.45
C MET A 15 -3.08 16.71 2.91
N GLY A 16 -3.83 15.88 3.63
CA GLY A 16 -4.04 16.09 5.07
C GLY A 16 -2.75 15.97 5.88
N HIS A 17 -1.83 15.07 5.51
CA HIS A 17 -0.52 14.98 6.13
C HIS A 17 0.38 16.18 5.81
N LEU A 18 0.21 16.77 4.62
CA LEU A 18 0.87 18.02 4.23
C LEU A 18 0.37 19.19 5.08
N ALA A 19 -0.95 19.27 5.30
CA ALA A 19 -1.58 20.30 6.13
C ALA A 19 -1.11 20.26 7.60
N VAL A 20 -0.81 19.07 8.12
CA VAL A 20 -0.25 18.87 9.47
C VAL A 20 1.29 19.00 9.50
N GLY A 21 1.93 19.31 8.38
CA GLY A 21 3.38 19.54 8.29
C GLY A 21 4.23 18.27 8.18
N LYS A 22 3.64 17.08 8.08
CA LYS A 22 4.36 15.80 7.93
C LYS A 22 4.65 15.48 6.46
N ARG A 23 5.55 16.28 5.84
CA ARG A 23 5.90 16.19 4.41
C ARG A 23 6.37 14.81 3.95
N GLY A 24 7.17 14.12 4.76
CA GLY A 24 7.65 12.77 4.41
C GLY A 24 6.52 11.73 4.33
N LYS A 25 5.52 11.84 5.22
CA LYS A 25 4.32 10.99 5.18
C LYS A 25 3.43 11.32 4.00
N ALA A 26 3.25 12.61 3.72
CA ALA A 26 2.48 13.09 2.59
C ALA A 26 3.02 12.53 1.26
N ALA A 27 4.34 12.63 1.03
CA ALA A 27 4.97 12.13 -0.19
C ALA A 27 4.83 10.61 -0.35
N ALA A 28 5.01 9.85 0.74
CA ALA A 28 4.84 8.40 0.73
C ALA A 28 3.41 7.98 0.34
N LEU A 29 2.40 8.60 0.96
CA LEU A 29 1.00 8.31 0.66
C LEU A 29 0.63 8.72 -0.76
N PHE A 30 1.19 9.81 -1.27
CA PHE A 30 0.99 10.25 -2.65
C PHE A 30 1.54 9.24 -3.67
N VAL A 31 2.74 8.71 -3.43
CA VAL A 31 3.33 7.66 -4.29
C VAL A 31 2.49 6.38 -4.26
N VAL A 32 2.03 5.96 -3.08
CA VAL A 32 1.16 4.79 -2.94
C VAL A 32 -0.15 5.00 -3.69
N ASP A 33 -0.74 6.18 -3.59
CA ASP A 33 -1.98 6.51 -4.28
C ASP A 33 -1.85 6.45 -5.79
N ILE A 34 -0.83 7.11 -6.36
CA ILE A 34 -0.54 7.04 -7.80
C ILE A 34 -0.39 5.58 -8.24
N GLY A 35 0.37 4.79 -7.48
CA GLY A 35 0.57 3.37 -7.79
C GLY A 35 -0.74 2.58 -7.82
N ILE A 36 -1.63 2.81 -6.85
CA ILE A 36 -2.92 2.14 -6.74
C ILE A 36 -3.88 2.61 -7.84
N VAL A 37 -4.01 3.91 -8.08
CA VAL A 37 -4.86 4.47 -9.14
C VAL A 37 -4.40 3.96 -10.51
N CYS A 38 -3.10 3.99 -10.80
CA CYS A 38 -2.55 3.39 -12.00
C CYS A 38 -2.89 1.89 -12.09
N SER A 39 -2.78 1.15 -10.98
CA SER A 39 -3.11 -0.28 -10.96
C SER A 39 -4.58 -0.52 -11.28
N ILE A 40 -5.51 0.25 -10.69
CA ILE A 40 -6.95 0.13 -10.96
C ILE A 40 -7.26 0.40 -12.44
N ILE A 41 -6.63 1.43 -13.03
CA ILE A 41 -6.82 1.80 -14.44
C ILE A 41 -6.28 0.70 -15.38
N LEU A 42 -5.11 0.12 -15.05
CA LEU A 42 -4.45 -0.88 -15.88
C LEU A 42 -5.05 -2.28 -15.73
N LEU A 43 -5.63 -2.59 -14.57
CA LEU A 43 -6.27 -3.88 -14.32
C LEU A 43 -7.56 -4.01 -15.13
N ARG A 44 -7.61 -5.01 -16.01
CA ARG A 44 -8.80 -5.34 -16.80
C ARG A 44 -9.81 -6.23 -16.08
N SER A 45 -9.40 -6.88 -14.98
CA SER A 45 -10.25 -7.81 -14.22
C SER A 45 -10.99 -7.08 -13.10
N ALA A 46 -12.32 -7.21 -13.06
CA ALA A 46 -13.16 -6.65 -11.99
C ALA A 46 -12.80 -7.20 -10.61
N VAL A 47 -12.39 -8.47 -10.52
CA VAL A 47 -11.91 -9.07 -9.26
C VAL A 47 -10.60 -8.41 -8.83
N GLY A 48 -9.68 -8.17 -9.76
CA GLY A 48 -8.43 -7.48 -9.49
C GLY A 48 -8.65 -6.04 -9.02
N GLN A 49 -9.59 -5.33 -9.65
CA GLN A 49 -9.99 -3.98 -9.25
C GLN A 49 -10.60 -3.97 -7.84
N LEU A 50 -11.52 -4.89 -7.52
CA LEU A 50 -12.12 -4.99 -6.18
C LEU A 50 -11.07 -5.26 -5.09
N LEU A 51 -10.15 -6.20 -5.32
CA LEU A 51 -9.06 -6.49 -4.38
C LEU A 51 -8.14 -5.29 -4.19
N THR A 52 -7.85 -4.57 -5.28
CA THR A 52 -7.02 -3.35 -5.23
C THR A 52 -7.73 -2.22 -4.49
N CYS A 53 -9.03 -2.03 -4.70
CA CYS A 53 -9.84 -1.08 -3.94
C CYS A 53 -9.88 -1.43 -2.45
N PHE A 54 -9.97 -2.72 -2.10
CA PHE A 54 -9.91 -3.15 -0.71
C PHE A 54 -8.55 -2.82 -0.06
N ALA A 55 -7.45 -3.12 -0.76
CA ALA A 55 -6.11 -2.74 -0.32
C ALA A 55 -5.96 -1.22 -0.16
N TYR A 56 -6.57 -0.45 -1.07
CA TYR A 56 -6.60 1.01 -0.98
C TYR A 56 -7.30 1.51 0.28
N LEU A 57 -8.49 0.99 0.57
CA LEU A 57 -9.24 1.35 1.80
C LEU A 57 -8.45 1.04 3.06
N MET A 58 -7.74 -0.11 3.07
CA MET A 58 -6.88 -0.49 4.19
C MET A 58 -5.75 0.51 4.44
N VAL A 59 -5.25 1.21 3.41
CA VAL A 59 -4.23 2.26 3.56
C VAL A 59 -4.87 3.62 3.88
N MET A 60 -5.98 3.94 3.24
CA MET A 60 -6.62 5.26 3.33
C MET A 60 -7.28 5.48 4.69
N VAL A 61 -8.01 4.49 5.21
CA VAL A 61 -8.74 4.61 6.49
C VAL A 61 -7.80 4.94 7.65
N PRO A 62 -6.69 4.21 7.87
CA PRO A 62 -5.73 4.56 8.93
C PRO A 62 -5.05 5.91 8.70
N ALA A 63 -4.81 6.32 7.46
CA ALA A 63 -4.21 7.62 7.15
C ALA A 63 -5.16 8.79 7.48
N VAL A 64 -6.46 8.65 7.23
CA VAL A 64 -7.49 9.63 7.62
C VAL A 64 -7.65 9.69 9.14
N ILE A 65 -7.67 8.53 9.81
CA ILE A 65 -7.74 8.48 11.28
C ILE A 65 -6.49 9.12 11.90
N GLU A 66 -5.30 8.83 11.37
CA GLU A 66 -4.04 9.40 11.85
C GLU A 66 -4.03 10.93 11.68
N THR A 67 -4.36 11.46 10.50
CA THR A 67 -4.41 12.92 10.27
C THR A 67 -5.41 13.62 11.17
N TYR A 68 -6.60 13.02 11.36
CA TYR A 68 -7.60 13.53 12.28
C TYR A 68 -7.05 13.59 13.72
N MET A 69 -6.44 12.50 14.22
CA MET A 69 -5.85 12.48 15.57
C MET A 69 -4.71 13.49 15.73
N LEU A 70 -3.84 13.60 14.73
CA LEU A 70 -2.75 14.58 14.74
C LEU A 70 -3.28 16.02 14.70
N SER A 71 -4.37 16.28 13.98
CA SER A 71 -5.00 17.61 13.96
C SER A 71 -5.60 18.00 15.32
N GLN A 72 -5.91 17.02 16.17
CA GLN A 72 -6.33 17.22 17.56
C GLN A 72 -5.16 17.27 18.56
N GLY A 73 -3.92 17.18 18.08
CA GLY A 73 -2.74 17.12 18.95
C GLY A 73 -2.55 15.79 19.67
N ARG A 74 -3.28 14.73 19.28
CA ARG A 74 -3.13 13.38 19.85
C ARG A 74 -1.99 12.64 19.18
N ALA A 75 -1.27 11.82 19.95
CA ALA A 75 -0.25 10.92 19.42
C ALA A 75 -0.92 9.85 18.54
N SER A 76 -0.31 9.57 17.38
CA SER A 76 -0.75 8.54 16.45
C SER A 76 -0.25 7.17 16.91
N SER A 77 -1.14 6.22 17.18
CA SER A 77 -0.78 4.86 17.62
C SER A 77 -0.70 3.82 16.48
N PHE A 78 -1.25 4.13 15.30
CA PHE A 78 -1.38 3.15 14.22
C PHE A 78 -0.04 2.75 13.59
N ASN A 79 0.97 3.63 13.65
CA ASN A 79 2.28 3.38 13.03
C ASN A 79 3.27 2.62 13.93
N ASP A 80 2.85 2.27 15.15
CA ASP A 80 3.70 1.65 16.17
C ASP A 80 3.45 0.16 16.37
N SER A 81 2.40 -0.41 15.75
CA SER A 81 2.13 -1.85 15.82
C SER A 81 2.94 -2.62 14.76
N LYS A 82 3.87 -3.48 15.20
CA LYS A 82 4.64 -4.40 14.33
C LYS A 82 3.71 -5.25 13.47
N ALA A 83 2.67 -5.82 14.08
CA ALA A 83 1.76 -6.73 13.42
C ALA A 83 1.00 -6.05 12.28
N TYR A 84 0.57 -4.79 12.49
CA TYR A 84 -0.09 -4.00 11.45
C TYR A 84 0.81 -3.76 10.25
N ILE A 85 2.08 -3.37 10.47
CA ILE A 85 3.03 -3.12 9.37
C ILE A 85 3.35 -4.40 8.60
N VAL A 86 3.53 -5.53 9.29
CA VAL A 86 3.76 -6.83 8.63
C VAL A 86 2.53 -7.26 7.84
N ALA A 87 1.33 -7.13 8.40
CA ALA A 87 0.09 -7.44 7.69
C ALA A 87 -0.06 -6.56 6.43
N MET A 88 0.25 -5.27 6.54
CA MET A 88 0.31 -4.33 5.41
C MET A 88 1.37 -4.73 4.38
N LEU A 89 2.54 -5.18 4.80
CA LEU A 89 3.57 -5.66 3.88
C LEU A 89 3.14 -6.91 3.11
N LEU A 90 2.46 -7.83 3.77
CA LEU A 90 1.98 -9.06 3.15
C LEU A 90 0.78 -8.79 2.22
N ALA A 91 -0.12 -7.89 2.60
CA ALA A 91 -1.32 -7.58 1.82
C ALA A 91 -1.05 -6.57 0.70
N GLY A 92 -0.35 -5.48 1.00
CA GLY A 92 -0.04 -4.39 0.07
C GLY A 92 1.28 -4.56 -0.70
N GLY A 93 2.10 -5.55 -0.32
CA GLY A 93 3.37 -5.83 -0.96
C GLY A 93 4.32 -4.63 -0.93
N PHE A 94 4.82 -4.25 -2.10
CA PHE A 94 5.78 -3.13 -2.26
C PHE A 94 5.21 -1.79 -1.80
N LEU A 95 3.89 -1.59 -1.93
CA LEU A 95 3.24 -0.32 -1.59
C LEU A 95 3.30 -0.01 -0.08
N ALA A 96 3.54 -1.01 0.76
CA ALA A 96 3.71 -0.83 2.20
C ALA A 96 5.16 -0.51 2.61
N LEU A 97 6.14 -0.53 1.68
CA LEU A 97 7.53 -0.20 2.02
C LEU A 97 7.72 1.22 2.57
N PRO A 98 7.07 2.27 2.05
CA PRO A 98 7.18 3.60 2.65
C PRO A 98 6.71 3.63 4.11
N LEU A 99 5.67 2.86 4.44
CA LEU A 99 5.16 2.72 5.80
C LEU A 99 6.20 2.05 6.71
N LEU A 100 6.81 0.95 6.23
CA LEU A 100 7.91 0.27 6.94
C LEU A 100 9.09 1.21 7.22
N TRP A 101 9.46 2.04 6.25
CA TRP A 101 10.58 2.98 6.39
C TRP A 101 10.29 4.09 7.40
N GLN A 102 9.03 4.47 7.56
CA GLN A 102 8.60 5.48 8.55
C GLN A 102 8.48 4.93 9.97
N SER A 103 8.32 3.62 10.15
CA SER A 103 8.18 3.04 11.49
C SER A 103 9.49 3.10 12.27
N SER A 104 9.44 3.58 13.50
CA SER A 104 10.56 3.53 14.46
C SER A 104 10.80 2.12 15.01
N VAL A 105 9.82 1.23 14.82
CA VAL A 105 9.76 -0.08 15.47
C VAL A 105 10.68 -1.11 14.80
N PHE A 106 11.02 -0.90 13.54
CA PHE A 106 11.91 -1.77 12.78
C PHE A 106 13.33 -1.22 12.73
N SER A 107 14.31 -2.11 12.93
CA SER A 107 15.72 -1.78 12.75
C SER A 107 16.03 -1.45 11.29
N ARG A 108 17.07 -0.64 11.04
CA ARG A 108 17.49 -0.27 9.67
C ARG A 108 17.78 -1.50 8.80
N ARG A 109 18.37 -2.55 9.39
CA ARG A 109 18.65 -3.82 8.69
C ARG A 109 17.37 -4.54 8.31
N ALA A 110 16.38 -4.59 9.21
CA ALA A 110 15.08 -5.19 8.91
C ALA A 110 14.36 -4.44 7.79
N LYS A 111 14.39 -3.09 7.80
CA LYS A 111 13.82 -2.25 6.74
C LYS A 111 14.41 -2.60 5.36
N ILE A 112 15.74 -2.67 5.28
CA ILE A 112 16.45 -3.05 4.05
C ILE A 112 16.10 -4.48 3.62
N ALA A 113 16.14 -5.44 4.55
CA ALA A 113 15.83 -6.84 4.25
C ALA A 113 14.43 -6.99 3.64
N TRP A 114 13.41 -6.39 4.26
CA TRP A 114 12.05 -6.40 3.75
C TRP A 114 11.89 -5.67 2.40
N SER A 115 12.62 -4.57 2.18
CA SER A 115 12.66 -3.88 0.87
C SER A 115 13.25 -4.73 -0.26
N VAL A 116 14.06 -5.75 0.05
CA VAL A 116 14.61 -6.69 -0.95
C VAL A 116 13.72 -7.92 -1.09
N VAL A 117 13.28 -8.50 0.03
CA VAL A 117 12.49 -9.74 0.07
C VAL A 117 11.15 -9.58 -0.63
N ILE A 118 10.43 -8.47 -0.41
CA ILE A 118 9.09 -8.25 -0.98
C ILE A 118 9.14 -8.19 -2.53
N PRO A 119 9.99 -7.36 -3.16
CA PRO A 119 10.14 -7.37 -4.62
C PRO A 119 10.61 -8.72 -5.17
N ALA A 120 11.55 -9.38 -4.49
CA ALA A 120 12.04 -10.68 -4.92
C ALA A 120 10.93 -11.74 -4.95
N LEU A 121 10.08 -11.78 -3.92
CA LEU A 121 8.91 -12.66 -3.87
C LEU A 121 7.90 -12.30 -4.97
N ALA A 122 7.67 -11.02 -5.24
CA ALA A 122 6.81 -10.59 -6.33
C ALA A 122 7.33 -11.07 -7.70
N VAL A 123 8.63 -10.87 -7.98
CA VAL A 123 9.26 -11.35 -9.21
C VAL A 123 9.13 -12.87 -9.34
N LEU A 124 9.45 -13.63 -8.28
CA LEU A 124 9.30 -15.09 -8.27
C LEU A 124 7.86 -15.52 -8.55
N TYR A 125 6.88 -14.87 -7.92
CA TYR A 125 5.46 -15.15 -8.12
C TYR A 125 5.03 -14.90 -9.57
N PHE A 126 5.42 -13.76 -10.16
CA PHE A 126 5.10 -13.45 -11.56
C PHE A 126 5.84 -14.36 -12.55
N SER A 127 7.10 -14.72 -12.28
CA SER A 127 7.83 -15.70 -13.10
C SER A 127 7.16 -17.07 -13.06
N PHE A 128 6.74 -17.53 -11.88
CA PHE A 128 6.00 -18.78 -11.72
C PHE A 128 4.68 -18.73 -12.49
N LEU A 129 3.84 -17.71 -12.26
CA LEU A 129 2.59 -17.55 -13.00
C LEU A 129 2.78 -17.43 -14.51
N GLY A 130 3.84 -16.75 -14.97
CA GLY A 130 4.15 -16.64 -16.39
C GLY A 130 4.44 -17.99 -17.01
N VAL A 131 5.32 -18.79 -16.40
CA VAL A 131 5.69 -20.11 -16.91
C VAL A 131 4.50 -21.07 -16.89
N TYR A 132 3.83 -21.22 -15.74
CA TYR A 132 2.73 -22.17 -15.60
C TYR A 132 1.44 -21.70 -16.28
N GLY A 133 1.17 -20.40 -16.29
CA GLY A 133 0.02 -19.81 -16.97
C GLY A 133 0.09 -19.98 -18.48
N ILE A 134 1.27 -19.78 -19.08
CA ILE A 134 1.48 -20.01 -20.52
C ILE A 134 1.34 -21.49 -20.85
N GLN A 135 1.90 -22.39 -20.03
CA GLN A 135 1.77 -23.83 -20.26
C GLN A 135 0.33 -24.32 -20.15
N LEU A 136 -0.42 -23.89 -19.12
CA LEU A 136 -1.82 -24.26 -18.94
C LEU A 136 -2.69 -23.73 -20.09
N PHE A 137 -2.46 -22.50 -20.53
CA PHE A 137 -3.16 -21.93 -21.68
C PHE A 137 -2.90 -22.70 -22.97
N ASN A 138 -1.64 -23.06 -23.23
CA ASN A 138 -1.27 -23.87 -24.40
C ASN A 138 -1.90 -25.26 -24.36
N TYR A 139 -1.91 -25.91 -23.18
CA TYR A 139 -2.55 -27.21 -22.99
C TYR A 139 -4.06 -27.15 -23.23
N ALA A 140 -4.74 -26.13 -22.68
CA ALA A 140 -6.17 -25.93 -22.87
C ALA A 140 -6.53 -25.65 -24.34
N ARG A 141 -5.71 -24.85 -25.05
CA ARG A 141 -5.90 -24.56 -26.48
C ARG A 141 -5.79 -25.81 -27.35
N VAL A 142 -4.79 -26.67 -27.11
CA VAL A 142 -4.59 -27.91 -27.90
C VAL A 142 -5.74 -28.90 -27.70
N ARG A 143 -6.39 -28.92 -26.54
CA ARG A 143 -7.48 -29.86 -26.23
C ARG A 143 -8.84 -29.45 -26.79
N LEU A 144 -9.00 -28.18 -27.18
CA LEU A 144 -10.26 -27.60 -27.67
C LEU A 144 -10.32 -27.51 -29.21
N ASN A 145 -9.20 -27.74 -29.89
CA ASN A 145 -9.11 -27.87 -31.35
C ASN A 145 -8.96 -29.34 -31.74
#